data_AF-A0AAT9S1D5-F1
#
_entry.id   AF-A0AAT9S1D5-F1
#
_cell.length_a   1.000
_cell.length_b   1.000
_cell.length_c   1.000
_cell.angle_alpha   90.00
_cell.angle_beta   90.00
_cell.angle_gamma   90.00
#
_symmetry.space_group_name_H-M   'P 1'
#
loop_
_entity.id
_entity.type
_entity.pdbx_description
1 polymer ?
#
loop_
_entity_poly.entity_id
_entity_poly.type
_entity_poly.pdbx_seq_one_letter_code
_entity_poly.pdbx_strand_id
1 'polypeptide(L)'
;MIPGEILFAEDPIVYNEGREVTRLTVLNAADRPVQVGSHYHFAEVNPGLEFDRAAARGKRLNVAAGTAVRFEPGIPVDVELVPLTGARVVPGLRGETGGALDA
;
A
#
# COMPACT_ATOMS: atom_id res chain seq x y z
N MET A 1 31.30 14.65 21.87
CA MET A 1 31.41 14.54 20.41
C MET A 1 31.57 13.08 20.08
N ILE A 2 30.62 12.52 19.35
CA ILE A 2 30.55 11.10 18.98
C ILE A 2 30.80 11.03 17.46
N PRO A 3 31.97 10.55 17.00
CA PRO A 3 32.25 10.44 15.57
C PRO A 3 31.17 9.62 14.85
N GLY A 4 30.53 10.23 13.84
CA GLY A 4 29.46 9.60 13.06
C GLY A 4 28.05 9.79 13.62
N GLU A 5 27.87 10.57 14.69
CA GLU A 5 26.51 10.89 15.16
C GLU A 5 25.72 11.69 14.13
N ILE A 6 24.45 11.35 13.99
CA ILE A 6 23.49 12.11 13.18
C ILE A 6 22.71 13.01 14.12
N LEU A 7 22.83 14.32 13.92
CA LEU A 7 22.02 15.32 14.60
C LEU A 7 20.80 15.61 13.72
N PHE A 8 19.66 15.04 14.08
CA PHE A 8 18.41 15.22 13.34
C PHE A 8 17.83 16.62 13.59
N ALA A 9 17.11 17.14 12.59
CA ALA A 9 16.18 18.23 12.83
C ALA A 9 14.97 17.72 13.64
N GLU A 10 14.30 18.63 14.36
CA GLU A 10 13.14 18.27 15.19
C GLU A 10 11.87 18.02 14.36
N ASP A 11 11.81 18.60 13.15
CA ASP A 11 10.61 18.57 12.33
C ASP A 11 10.35 17.16 11.74
N PRO A 12 9.09 16.68 11.81
CA PRO A 12 8.73 15.41 11.20
C PRO A 12 8.75 15.50 9.67
N ILE A 13 9.08 14.38 9.02
CA ILE A 13 9.02 14.28 7.55
C ILE A 13 7.60 13.89 7.13
N VAL A 14 6.92 14.81 6.47
CA VAL A 14 5.63 14.54 5.83
C VAL A 14 5.87 13.79 4.52
N TYR A 15 5.07 12.74 4.28
CA TYR A 15 5.13 11.95 3.04
C TYR A 15 3.74 11.81 2.43
N ASN A 16 3.69 11.63 1.10
CA ASN A 16 2.45 11.54 0.33
C ASN A 16 1.50 12.75 0.51
N GLU A 17 2.03 13.92 0.92
CA GLU A 17 1.23 15.13 1.11
C GLU A 17 0.46 15.53 -0.15
N GLY A 18 -0.77 16.02 0.05
CA GLY A 18 -1.64 16.48 -1.03
C GLY A 18 -2.24 15.37 -1.91
N ARG A 19 -1.94 14.10 -1.64
CA ARG A 19 -2.54 12.97 -2.37
C ARG A 19 -3.93 12.67 -1.84
N GLU A 20 -4.84 12.30 -2.74
CA GLU A 20 -6.14 11.76 -2.37
C GLU A 20 -5.98 10.46 -1.57
N VAL A 21 -6.64 10.38 -0.42
CA VAL A 21 -6.59 9.20 0.46
C VAL A 21 -7.91 8.44 0.36
N THR A 22 -7.81 7.13 0.10
CA THR A 22 -8.95 6.20 0.16
C THR A 22 -8.79 5.29 1.36
N ARG A 23 -9.81 5.24 2.23
CA ARG A 23 -9.84 4.34 3.39
C ARG A 23 -10.62 3.08 3.05
N LEU A 24 -10.08 1.93 3.41
CA LEU A 24 -10.72 0.62 3.24
C LEU A 24 -10.50 -0.23 4.49
N THR A 25 -11.49 -1.03 4.84
CA THR A 25 -11.33 -2.13 5.79
C THR A 25 -11.01 -3.40 5.00
N VAL A 26 -9.97 -4.12 5.41
CA VAL A 26 -9.48 -5.33 4.73
C VAL A 26 -9.51 -6.49 5.70
N LEU A 27 -10.19 -7.58 5.30
CA LEU A 27 -10.24 -8.82 6.07
C LEU A 27 -9.39 -9.89 5.39
N ASN A 28 -8.53 -10.58 6.15
CA ASN A 28 -7.87 -11.78 5.64
C ASN A 28 -8.74 -13.02 5.90
N ALA A 29 -9.40 -13.52 4.86
CA ALA A 29 -10.20 -14.74 4.90
C ALA A 29 -9.37 -16.03 4.73
N ALA A 30 -8.07 -15.92 4.44
CA ALA A 30 -7.17 -17.07 4.37
C ALA A 30 -6.73 -17.57 5.75
N ASP A 31 -6.21 -18.79 5.78
CA ASP A 31 -5.72 -19.47 6.99
C ASP A 31 -4.29 -19.08 7.41
N ARG A 32 -3.61 -18.26 6.61
CA ARG A 32 -2.23 -17.84 6.82
C ARG A 32 -2.10 -16.32 6.77
N PRO A 33 -1.17 -15.75 7.54
CA PRO A 33 -0.94 -14.32 7.52
C PRO A 33 -0.47 -13.82 6.15
N VAL A 34 -0.94 -12.65 5.77
CA VAL A 34 -0.53 -11.96 4.53
C VAL A 34 0.13 -10.64 4.90
N GLN A 35 1.22 -10.29 4.23
CA GLN A 35 1.87 -8.99 4.39
C GLN A 35 1.99 -8.30 3.04
N VAL A 36 1.56 -7.04 2.97
CA VAL A 36 1.53 -6.24 1.74
C VAL A 36 2.46 -5.04 1.90
N GLY A 37 3.42 -4.90 0.98
CA GLY A 37 4.39 -3.81 0.98
C GLY A 37 3.84 -2.48 0.44
N SER A 38 4.50 -1.40 0.82
CA SER A 38 4.16 0.01 0.50
C SER A 38 3.86 0.33 -0.97
N HIS A 39 4.46 -0.39 -1.93
CA HIS A 39 4.40 -0.06 -3.37
C HIS A 39 3.68 -1.11 -4.23
N TYR A 40 3.08 -2.13 -3.63
CA TYR A 40 2.30 -3.11 -4.38
C TYR A 40 0.99 -2.47 -4.86
N HIS A 41 0.55 -2.76 -6.09
CA HIS A 41 -0.76 -2.31 -6.58
C HIS A 41 -1.87 -2.99 -5.77
N PHE A 42 -2.55 -2.23 -4.91
CA PHE A 42 -3.35 -2.81 -3.84
C PHE A 42 -4.52 -3.66 -4.35
N ALA A 43 -5.10 -3.31 -5.51
CA ALA A 43 -6.14 -4.13 -6.13
C ALA A 43 -5.69 -5.56 -6.47
N GLU A 44 -4.40 -5.79 -6.68
CA GLU A 44 -3.85 -7.11 -7.08
C GLU A 44 -3.26 -7.90 -5.90
N VAL A 45 -3.43 -7.47 -4.65
CA VAL A 45 -2.91 -8.24 -3.50
C VAL A 45 -3.56 -9.61 -3.40
N ASN A 46 -3.05 -10.48 -2.52
CA ASN A 46 -3.53 -11.86 -2.33
C ASN A 46 -5.08 -11.96 -2.38
N PRO A 47 -5.67 -12.85 -3.21
CA PRO A 47 -7.12 -13.07 -3.29
C PRO A 47 -7.80 -13.41 -1.97
N GLY A 48 -7.07 -13.96 -0.99
CA GLY A 48 -7.59 -14.22 0.35
C GLY A 48 -7.85 -12.97 1.18
N LEU A 49 -7.48 -11.77 0.69
CA LEU A 49 -7.88 -10.51 1.30
C LEU A 49 -9.20 -10.01 0.69
N GLU A 50 -10.21 -9.87 1.53
CA GLU A 50 -11.54 -9.38 1.18
C GLU A 50 -11.63 -7.86 1.45
N PHE A 51 -11.95 -7.10 0.40
CA PHE A 51 -12.17 -5.65 0.41
C PHE A 51 -12.70 -5.20 -0.96
N ASP A 52 -13.05 -3.92 -1.11
CA ASP A 52 -13.44 -3.34 -2.39
C ASP A 52 -12.22 -3.17 -3.33
N ARG A 53 -12.05 -4.14 -4.24
CA ARG A 53 -10.97 -4.18 -5.24
C ARG A 53 -11.08 -3.03 -6.26
N ALA A 54 -12.29 -2.59 -6.60
CA ALA A 54 -12.50 -1.49 -7.52
C ALA A 54 -12.04 -0.17 -6.91
N ALA A 55 -12.39 0.06 -5.63
CA ALA A 55 -11.91 1.23 -4.89
C ALA A 55 -10.38 1.26 -4.72
N ALA A 56 -9.71 0.10 -4.73
CA ALA A 56 -8.25 -0.02 -4.62
C ALA A 56 -7.49 0.09 -5.97
N ARG A 57 -8.19 0.11 -7.10
CA ARG A 57 -7.55 0.14 -8.43
C ARG A 57 -6.71 1.40 -8.60
N GLY A 58 -5.48 1.21 -9.08
CA GLY A 58 -4.49 2.26 -9.30
C GLY A 58 -3.94 2.89 -8.03
N LYS A 59 -4.05 2.22 -6.87
CA LYS A 59 -3.60 2.73 -5.57
C LYS A 59 -2.63 1.76 -4.88
N ARG A 60 -1.88 2.29 -3.91
CA ARG A 60 -0.95 1.56 -3.04
C ARG A 60 -1.13 2.01 -1.59
N LEU A 61 -0.59 1.26 -0.63
CA LEU A 61 -0.65 1.63 0.79
C LEU A 61 -0.04 3.03 1.04
N ASN A 62 -0.74 3.84 1.83
CA ASN A 62 -0.28 5.12 2.34
C ASN A 62 0.59 4.92 3.59
N VAL A 63 1.73 4.26 3.40
CA VAL A 63 2.72 4.02 4.45
C VAL A 63 4.11 4.44 3.96
N ALA A 64 5.05 4.57 4.88
CA ALA A 64 6.44 4.90 4.55
C ALA A 64 7.03 3.89 3.54
N ALA A 65 7.88 4.38 2.63
CA ALA A 65 8.51 3.53 1.63
C ALA A 65 9.35 2.43 2.30
N GLY A 66 9.25 1.21 1.78
CA GLY A 66 9.95 0.04 2.33
C GLY A 66 9.24 -0.66 3.49
N THR A 67 8.17 -0.09 4.07
CA THR A 67 7.36 -0.75 5.10
C THR A 67 6.20 -1.55 4.50
N ALA A 68 5.43 -2.22 5.36
CA ALA A 68 4.33 -3.10 4.98
C ALA A 68 3.24 -3.12 6.07
N VAL A 69 2.02 -3.51 5.68
CA VAL A 69 0.92 -3.83 6.59
C VAL A 69 0.74 -5.35 6.61
N ARG A 70 0.55 -5.90 7.81
CA ARG A 70 0.34 -7.33 8.04
C ARG A 70 -1.11 -7.60 8.43
N PHE A 71 -1.71 -8.59 7.79
CA PHE A 71 -3.09 -9.01 7.96
C PHE A 71 -3.10 -10.43 8.53
N GLU A 72 -3.47 -10.56 9.80
CA GLU A 72 -3.66 -11.87 10.45
C GLU A 72 -4.98 -12.52 9.99
N PRO A 73 -5.06 -13.86 9.92
CA PRO A 73 -6.31 -14.57 9.60
C PRO A 73 -7.49 -14.12 10.46
N GLY A 74 -8.60 -13.77 9.82
CA GLY A 74 -9.87 -13.43 10.46
C GLY A 74 -9.92 -12.06 11.16
N ILE A 75 -8.85 -11.26 11.09
CA ILE A 75 -8.79 -9.95 11.75
C ILE A 75 -8.93 -8.83 10.71
N PRO A 76 -10.01 -8.02 10.74
CA PRO A 76 -10.13 -6.83 9.90
C PRO A 76 -9.08 -5.78 10.27
N VAL A 77 -8.51 -5.12 9.27
CA VAL A 77 -7.55 -4.03 9.42
C VAL A 77 -7.97 -2.87 8.53
N ASP A 78 -8.07 -1.67 9.11
CA ASP A 78 -8.28 -0.45 8.35
C ASP A 78 -6.96 0.03 7.75
N VAL A 79 -6.99 0.35 6.46
CA VAL A 79 -5.83 0.87 5.72
C VAL A 79 -6.18 2.13 4.95
N GLU A 80 -5.17 2.95 4.75
CA GLU A 80 -5.22 4.10 3.86
C GLU A 80 -4.44 3.80 2.57
N LEU A 81 -5.01 4.16 1.44
CA LEU A 81 -4.40 4.02 0.12
C LEU A 81 -4.23 5.38 -0.55
N VAL A 82 -3.16 5.53 -1.31
CA VAL A 82 -2.86 6.69 -2.17
C VAL A 82 -2.67 6.25 -3.63
N PRO A 83 -2.97 7.11 -4.61
CA PRO A 83 -2.75 6.80 -6.02
C PRO A 83 -1.30 6.44 -6.35
N LEU A 84 -1.17 5.46 -7.24
CA LEU A 84 0.04 5.31 -8.04
C LEU A 84 0.21 6.55 -8.93
N THR A 85 1.43 7.05 -9.01
CA THR A 85 1.78 8.26 -9.77
C THR A 85 2.72 7.92 -10.91
N GLY A 86 3.21 8.93 -11.64
CA GLY A 86 4.04 8.72 -12.83
C GLY A 86 3.19 8.25 -14.01
N ALA A 87 3.70 7.32 -14.82
CA ALA A 87 3.02 6.83 -16.02
C ALA A 87 1.76 5.97 -15.73
N ARG A 88 1.53 5.58 -14.48
CA ARG A 88 0.36 4.77 -14.06
C ARG A 88 0.19 3.49 -14.88
N VAL A 89 1.29 2.74 -15.04
CA VAL A 89 1.34 1.43 -15.73
C VAL A 89 1.75 0.33 -14.74
N VAL A 90 0.98 -0.75 -14.69
CA VAL A 90 1.23 -1.95 -13.86
C VAL A 90 1.28 -3.18 -14.78
N PRO A 91 2.47 -3.52 -15.34
CA PRO A 91 2.59 -4.56 -16.36
C PRO A 91 2.68 -6.00 -15.83
N GLY A 92 2.96 -6.20 -14.53
CA GLY A 92 3.23 -7.51 -13.93
C GLY A 92 2.29 -7.87 -12.78
N LEU A 93 2.86 -8.24 -11.62
CA LEU A 93 2.14 -8.67 -10.42
C LEU A 93 1.33 -9.95 -10.65
N ARG A 94 -0.01 -9.90 -10.54
CA ARG A 94 -0.89 -11.02 -10.87
C ARG A 94 -1.42 -10.94 -12.31
N GLY A 95 -1.07 -9.88 -13.04
CA GLY A 95 -1.47 -9.68 -14.43
C GLY A 95 -2.92 -9.22 -14.59
N GLU A 96 -3.61 -8.85 -13.51
CA GLU A 96 -5.02 -8.43 -13.56
C GLU A 96 -5.17 -7.02 -14.15
N THR A 97 -4.15 -6.17 -13.99
CA THR A 97 -4.05 -4.90 -14.73
C THR A 97 -3.31 -5.08 -16.05
N GLY A 98 -2.12 -5.71 -16.02
CA GLY A 98 -1.36 -6.08 -17.21
C GLY A 98 -0.97 -4.93 -18.15
N GLY A 99 -0.93 -3.69 -17.66
CA GLY A 99 -0.72 -2.52 -18.52
C GLY A 99 -1.10 -1.18 -17.88
N ALA A 100 -1.53 -0.24 -18.71
CA ALA A 100 -1.95 1.10 -18.27
C ALA A 100 -3.23 1.03 -17.42
N LEU A 101 -3.29 1.83 -16.36
CA LEU A 101 -4.42 1.85 -15.43
C LEU A 101 -5.63 2.62 -15.99
N ASP A 102 -5.38 3.64 -16.81
CA ASP A 102 -6.34 4.66 -17.25
C ASP A 102 -6.62 4.58 -18.77
N ALA A 103 -6.40 3.42 -19.38
CA ALA A 103 -6.70 3.17 -20.80
C ALA A 103 -8.17 2.89 -21.06
#